data_AF-A0A1B8H0L7-F1
#
_entry.id   AF-A0A1B8H0L7-F1
#
_cell.length_a   1.000
_cell.length_b   1.000
_cell.length_c   1.000
_cell.angle_alpha   90.00
_cell.angle_beta   90.00
_cell.angle_gamma   90.00
#
_symmetry.space_group_name_H-M   'P 1'
#
loop_
_entity.id
_entity.type
_entity.pdbx_description
1 polymer ?
#
loop_
_entity_poly.entity_id
_entity_poly.type
_entity_poly.pdbx_seq_one_letter_code
_entity_poly.pdbx_strand_id
1 'polypeptide(L)'
;MNDKARTRPELADFLRTKRESLTPASAGLPHTSRRRTPGLRREEVAALAGVGLTWYTWLEQGREIGVSTRFLDNLARTLQLNDAERQHLYLLAHQRAPEATGETEHHVPAVITRMLADFPDSYLCYVLNLHWDVLAYNDKADRYFHFSDAAPKMRNFLYLLFTDPRYQARFTDWDIDAQRLLASFRRDYARTKQDPAIQLLIRTLCERSPVFDRLWNIHEIYQPCNGMREIEFDGKRETYEYASLTFDIDKSNRLLVYTPVSDEE
;
A
#
# COMPACT_ATOMS: atom_id res chain seq x y z
N MET A 1 16.00 -21.76 -15.88
CA MET A 1 14.83 -22.07 -16.72
C MET A 1 13.88 -20.88 -16.63
N ASN A 2 13.52 -20.25 -17.75
CA ASN A 2 12.94 -18.90 -17.77
C ASN A 2 11.54 -18.89 -17.14
N ASP A 3 11.37 -18.24 -15.99
CA ASP A 3 10.14 -18.26 -15.20
C ASP A 3 8.93 -17.68 -15.98
N LYS A 4 9.22 -16.83 -16.98
CA LYS A 4 8.23 -16.30 -17.93
C LYS A 4 7.64 -17.36 -18.85
N ALA A 5 8.38 -18.43 -19.14
CA ALA A 5 7.89 -19.51 -19.98
C ALA A 5 6.85 -20.38 -19.27
N ARG A 6 6.93 -20.49 -17.92
CA ARG A 6 6.01 -21.27 -17.09
C ARG A 6 4.68 -20.57 -16.84
N THR A 7 4.70 -19.24 -16.71
CA THR A 7 3.52 -18.42 -16.40
C THR A 7 2.65 -18.10 -17.61
N ARG A 8 3.14 -18.32 -18.84
CA ARG A 8 2.42 -18.02 -20.10
C ARG A 8 1.16 -18.89 -20.33
N PRO A 9 1.19 -20.22 -20.14
CA PRO A 9 -0.02 -21.03 -20.23
C PRO A 9 -1.06 -20.62 -19.20
N GLU A 10 -0.63 -20.35 -17.97
CA GLU A 10 -1.51 -19.87 -16.90
C GLU A 10 -2.14 -18.51 -17.22
N LEU A 11 -1.36 -17.58 -17.80
CA LEU A 11 -1.88 -16.29 -18.29
C LEU A 11 -2.93 -16.48 -19.39
N ALA A 12 -2.67 -17.35 -20.35
CA ALA A 12 -3.59 -17.64 -21.45
C ALA A 12 -4.91 -18.21 -20.93
N ASP A 13 -4.86 -19.16 -20.01
CA ASP A 13 -6.03 -19.81 -19.43
C ASP A 13 -6.81 -18.85 -18.51
N PHE A 14 -6.12 -18.05 -17.71
CA PHE A 14 -6.74 -17.00 -16.89
C PHE A 14 -7.51 -15.99 -17.75
N LEU A 15 -6.87 -15.44 -18.79
CA LEU A 15 -7.50 -14.47 -19.69
C LEU A 15 -8.70 -15.06 -20.44
N ARG A 16 -8.59 -16.31 -20.90
CA ARG A 16 -9.69 -17.02 -21.56
C ARG A 16 -10.88 -17.17 -20.63
N THR A 17 -10.64 -17.65 -19.41
CA THR A 17 -11.68 -17.88 -18.39
C THR A 17 -12.41 -16.58 -18.06
N LYS A 18 -11.66 -15.48 -17.84
CA LYS A 18 -12.25 -14.18 -17.53
C LYS A 18 -13.05 -13.60 -18.69
N ARG A 19 -12.53 -13.70 -19.90
CA ARG A 19 -13.25 -13.29 -21.12
C ARG A 19 -14.58 -14.05 -21.28
N GLU A 20 -14.57 -15.36 -21.05
CA GLU A 20 -15.74 -16.22 -21.24
C GLU A 20 -16.78 -16.08 -20.12
N SER A 21 -16.37 -15.62 -18.93
CA SER A 21 -17.28 -15.33 -17.81
C SER A 21 -18.06 -14.01 -17.94
N LEU A 22 -17.60 -13.06 -18.76
CA LEU A 22 -18.20 -11.74 -18.88
C LEU A 22 -19.28 -11.69 -19.95
N THR A 23 -20.39 -11.05 -19.63
CA THR A 23 -21.46 -10.83 -20.62
C THR A 23 -21.18 -9.57 -21.45
N PRO A 24 -21.65 -9.50 -22.70
CA PRO A 24 -21.57 -8.28 -23.49
C PRO A 24 -22.24 -7.09 -22.79
N ALA A 25 -23.40 -7.31 -22.18
CA ALA A 25 -24.13 -6.26 -21.49
C ALA A 25 -23.38 -5.72 -20.26
N SER A 26 -22.74 -6.58 -19.47
CA SER A 26 -21.91 -6.12 -18.34
C SER A 26 -20.73 -5.28 -18.83
N ALA A 27 -20.21 -5.52 -20.03
CA ALA A 27 -19.15 -4.74 -20.67
C ALA A 27 -19.64 -3.52 -21.47
N GLY A 28 -20.93 -3.16 -21.38
CA GLY A 28 -21.51 -2.01 -22.09
C GLY A 28 -21.73 -2.22 -23.59
N LEU A 29 -21.68 -3.47 -24.07
CA LEU A 29 -21.92 -3.83 -25.45
C LEU A 29 -23.38 -4.26 -25.68
N PRO A 30 -23.96 -3.95 -26.85
CA PRO A 30 -25.32 -4.37 -27.16
C PRO A 30 -25.45 -5.89 -27.21
N HIS A 31 -26.57 -6.41 -26.72
CA HIS A 31 -26.91 -7.81 -26.89
C HIS A 31 -27.14 -8.12 -28.38
N THR A 32 -26.19 -8.82 -28.99
CA THR A 32 -26.33 -9.33 -30.36
C THR A 32 -26.72 -10.81 -30.33
N SER A 33 -27.70 -11.19 -31.16
CA SER A 33 -28.33 -12.52 -31.16
C SER A 33 -27.37 -13.66 -31.55
N ARG A 34 -27.77 -14.91 -31.21
CA ARG A 34 -27.12 -16.23 -31.39
C ARG A 34 -25.58 -16.21 -31.51
N ARG A 35 -24.90 -16.22 -30.36
CA ARG A 35 -23.43 -16.32 -30.25
C ARG A 35 -22.99 -17.79 -30.09
N ARG A 36 -21.88 -18.16 -30.75
CA ARG A 36 -21.23 -19.49 -30.60
C ARG A 36 -20.19 -19.50 -29.48
N THR A 37 -19.63 -18.34 -29.12
CA THR A 37 -18.60 -18.20 -28.08
C THR A 37 -19.26 -17.77 -26.77
N PRO A 38 -18.96 -18.43 -25.64
CA PRO A 38 -19.40 -17.97 -24.34
C PRO A 38 -18.74 -16.62 -23.99
N GLY A 39 -19.51 -15.71 -23.40
CA GLY A 39 -19.04 -14.41 -22.95
C GLY A 39 -18.60 -13.45 -24.06
N LEU A 40 -17.50 -12.72 -23.81
CA LEU A 40 -16.93 -11.76 -24.74
C LEU A 40 -16.08 -12.44 -25.83
N ARG A 41 -16.09 -11.88 -27.03
CA ARG A 41 -15.20 -12.29 -28.11
C ARG A 41 -13.85 -11.59 -28.01
N ARG A 42 -12.83 -12.13 -28.65
CA ARG A 42 -11.48 -11.53 -28.66
C ARG A 42 -11.50 -10.13 -29.27
N GLU A 43 -12.29 -9.93 -30.33
CA GLU A 43 -12.44 -8.61 -30.96
C GLU A 43 -13.10 -7.58 -30.04
N GLU A 44 -14.05 -8.02 -29.20
CA GLU A 44 -14.75 -7.17 -28.25
C GLU A 44 -13.80 -6.72 -27.13
N VAL A 45 -13.03 -7.66 -26.53
CA VAL A 45 -12.04 -7.32 -25.51
C VAL A 45 -10.93 -6.43 -26.09
N ALA A 46 -10.41 -6.75 -27.28
CA ALA A 46 -9.38 -5.95 -27.92
C ALA A 46 -9.82 -4.50 -28.16
N ALA A 47 -11.06 -4.32 -28.67
CA ALA A 47 -11.64 -3.00 -28.87
C ALA A 47 -11.80 -2.22 -27.56
N LEU A 48 -12.34 -2.86 -26.51
CA LEU A 48 -12.54 -2.24 -25.20
C LEU A 48 -11.21 -1.92 -24.48
N ALA A 49 -10.18 -2.74 -24.67
CA ALA A 49 -8.84 -2.53 -24.09
C ALA A 49 -7.97 -1.55 -24.90
N GLY A 50 -8.45 -1.13 -26.09
CA GLY A 50 -7.76 -0.19 -26.97
C GLY A 50 -6.54 -0.78 -27.70
N VAL A 51 -6.58 -2.07 -28.05
CA VAL A 51 -5.50 -2.76 -28.78
C VAL A 51 -6.00 -3.49 -30.03
N GLY A 52 -5.08 -3.83 -30.93
CA GLY A 52 -5.41 -4.63 -32.10
C GLY A 52 -5.80 -6.07 -31.73
N LEU A 53 -6.79 -6.63 -32.43
CA LEU A 53 -7.27 -8.02 -32.26
C LEU A 53 -6.14 -9.05 -32.29
N THR A 54 -5.24 -8.94 -33.27
CA THR A 54 -4.08 -9.84 -33.42
C THR A 54 -3.21 -9.83 -32.18
N TRP A 55 -3.00 -8.66 -31.59
CA TRP A 55 -2.16 -8.48 -30.43
C TRP A 55 -2.79 -9.11 -29.19
N TYR A 56 -4.08 -8.87 -28.94
CA TYR A 56 -4.82 -9.54 -27.86
C TYR A 56 -4.86 -11.07 -28.05
N THR A 57 -5.01 -11.53 -29.29
CA THR A 57 -4.99 -12.97 -29.61
C THR A 57 -3.65 -13.60 -29.27
N TRP A 58 -2.53 -12.93 -29.52
CA TRP A 58 -1.20 -13.42 -29.13
C TRP A 58 -1.03 -13.49 -27.62
N LEU A 59 -1.58 -12.52 -26.88
CA LEU A 59 -1.59 -12.53 -25.43
C LEU A 59 -2.37 -13.73 -24.88
N GLU A 60 -3.60 -13.94 -25.35
CA GLU A 60 -4.45 -15.06 -24.93
C GLU A 60 -3.95 -16.43 -25.42
N GLN A 61 -3.00 -16.45 -26.35
CA GLN A 61 -2.27 -17.66 -26.78
C GLN A 61 -0.99 -17.90 -25.97
N GLY A 62 -0.64 -17.02 -25.03
CA GLY A 62 0.59 -17.13 -24.24
C GLY A 62 1.85 -16.93 -25.07
N ARG A 63 1.78 -16.21 -26.19
CA ARG A 63 2.98 -15.90 -27.01
C ARG A 63 3.90 -14.94 -26.26
N GLU A 64 5.18 -14.99 -26.63
CA GLU A 64 6.19 -14.07 -26.11
C GLU A 64 6.03 -12.67 -26.71
N ILE A 65 5.22 -11.84 -26.06
CA ILE A 65 5.03 -10.44 -26.40
C ILE A 65 5.32 -9.55 -25.19
N GLY A 66 5.90 -8.38 -25.44
CA GLY A 66 6.08 -7.36 -24.41
C GLY A 66 4.75 -6.70 -24.09
N VAL A 67 4.36 -6.70 -22.83
CA VAL A 67 3.13 -6.08 -22.34
C VAL A 67 3.48 -4.85 -21.50
N SER A 68 2.73 -3.76 -21.59
CA SER A 68 2.93 -2.58 -20.74
C SER A 68 2.02 -2.61 -19.53
N THR A 69 2.42 -1.95 -18.44
CA THR A 69 1.58 -1.80 -17.24
C THR A 69 0.27 -1.10 -17.57
N ARG A 70 0.32 0.00 -18.35
CA ARG A 70 -0.86 0.72 -18.84
C ARG A 70 -1.85 -0.20 -19.57
N PHE A 71 -1.35 -1.13 -20.36
CA PHE A 71 -2.20 -2.10 -21.03
C PHE A 71 -2.82 -3.10 -20.04
N LEU A 72 -2.07 -3.62 -19.07
CA LEU A 72 -2.62 -4.50 -18.04
C LEU A 72 -3.69 -3.81 -17.20
N ASP A 73 -3.53 -2.53 -16.87
CA ASP A 73 -4.53 -1.74 -16.16
C ASP A 73 -5.79 -1.50 -17.00
N ASN A 74 -5.65 -1.25 -18.31
CA ASN A 74 -6.79 -1.19 -19.22
C ASN A 74 -7.49 -2.55 -19.29
N LEU A 75 -6.73 -3.64 -19.44
CA LEU A 75 -7.27 -4.98 -19.58
C LEU A 75 -7.98 -5.45 -18.30
N ALA A 76 -7.43 -5.14 -17.12
CA ALA A 76 -8.06 -5.43 -15.84
C ALA A 76 -9.42 -4.72 -15.71
N ARG A 77 -9.52 -3.45 -16.14
CA ARG A 77 -10.78 -2.71 -16.19
C ARG A 77 -11.76 -3.28 -17.21
N THR A 78 -11.29 -3.58 -18.43
CA THR A 78 -12.11 -4.19 -19.49
C THR A 78 -12.68 -5.54 -19.05
N LEU A 79 -11.88 -6.34 -18.35
CA LEU A 79 -12.29 -7.64 -17.83
C LEU A 79 -12.95 -7.56 -16.44
N GLN A 80 -13.20 -6.36 -15.91
CA GLN A 80 -13.84 -6.13 -14.61
C GLN A 80 -13.21 -6.96 -13.48
N LEU A 81 -11.89 -7.08 -13.50
CA LEU A 81 -11.15 -7.85 -12.51
C LEU A 81 -11.23 -7.13 -11.16
N ASN A 82 -11.44 -7.90 -10.09
CA ASN A 82 -11.23 -7.39 -8.73
C ASN A 82 -9.72 -7.24 -8.43
N ASP A 83 -9.37 -6.70 -7.27
CA ASP A 83 -7.97 -6.41 -6.91
C ASP A 83 -7.09 -7.65 -6.85
N ALA A 84 -7.61 -8.77 -6.34
CA ALA A 84 -6.88 -10.04 -6.29
C ALA A 84 -6.60 -10.57 -7.71
N GLU A 85 -7.57 -10.47 -8.61
CA GLU A 85 -7.46 -10.89 -10.00
C GLU A 85 -6.54 -9.97 -10.82
N ARG A 86 -6.59 -8.66 -10.58
CA ARG A 86 -5.63 -7.70 -11.13
C ARG A 86 -4.21 -8.03 -10.65
N GLN A 87 -4.04 -8.35 -9.37
CA GLN A 87 -2.73 -8.75 -8.85
C GLN A 87 -2.25 -10.05 -9.52
N HIS A 88 -3.12 -11.05 -9.65
CA HIS A 88 -2.80 -12.31 -10.30
C HIS A 88 -2.39 -12.10 -11.77
N LEU A 89 -3.13 -11.27 -12.52
CA LEU A 89 -2.78 -10.89 -13.89
C LEU A 89 -1.35 -10.33 -14.00
N TYR A 90 -0.98 -9.44 -13.08
CA TYR A 90 0.35 -8.82 -13.03
C TYR A 90 1.45 -9.82 -12.65
N LEU A 91 1.19 -10.74 -11.72
CA LEU A 91 2.13 -11.81 -11.38
C LEU A 91 2.38 -12.72 -12.59
N LEU A 92 1.34 -13.07 -13.34
CA LEU A 92 1.46 -13.90 -14.53
C LEU A 92 2.16 -13.17 -15.70
N ALA A 93 1.89 -11.88 -15.91
CA ALA A 93 2.44 -11.11 -17.03
C ALA A 93 3.83 -10.49 -16.76
N HIS A 94 4.11 -10.10 -15.52
CA HIS A 94 5.30 -9.33 -15.14
C HIS A 94 6.09 -9.92 -13.97
N GLN A 95 5.60 -10.97 -13.30
CA GLN A 95 6.24 -11.56 -12.10
C GLN A 95 6.44 -10.54 -10.97
N ARG A 96 5.58 -9.52 -10.94
CA ARG A 96 5.51 -8.52 -9.88
C ARG A 96 4.07 -8.08 -9.71
N ALA A 97 3.70 -7.66 -8.51
CA ALA A 97 2.39 -7.05 -8.24
C ALA A 97 2.24 -5.73 -9.02
N PRO A 98 1.00 -5.27 -9.28
CA PRO A 98 0.77 -3.95 -9.84
C PRO A 98 1.31 -2.87 -8.90
N GLU A 99 1.66 -1.72 -9.47
CA GLU A 99 1.93 -0.53 -8.68
C GLU A 99 0.66 -0.12 -7.92
N ALA A 100 0.81 0.23 -6.65
CA ALA A 100 -0.29 0.73 -5.84
C ALA A 100 -0.78 2.04 -6.46
N THR A 101 -2.09 2.25 -6.52
CA THR A 101 -2.71 3.42 -7.16
C THR A 101 -2.61 4.71 -6.35
N GLY A 102 -1.95 4.68 -5.19
CA GLY A 102 -1.93 5.81 -4.24
C GLY A 102 -3.20 5.92 -3.39
N GLU A 103 -4.31 5.35 -3.85
CA GLU A 103 -5.55 5.27 -3.09
C GLU A 103 -5.32 4.51 -1.78
N THR A 104 -5.51 5.21 -0.67
CA THR A 104 -5.44 4.63 0.68
C THR A 104 -6.83 4.34 1.20
N GLU A 105 -7.09 3.09 1.55
CA GLU A 105 -8.31 2.73 2.25
C GLU A 105 -8.25 3.28 3.69
N HIS A 106 -9.26 4.06 4.08
CA HIS A 106 -9.39 4.62 5.43
C HIS A 106 -10.13 3.69 6.39
N HIS A 107 -10.51 2.49 5.93
CA HIS A 107 -11.24 1.52 6.71
C HIS A 107 -10.27 0.57 7.43
N VAL A 108 -10.50 0.36 8.73
CA VAL A 108 -9.81 -0.67 9.50
C VAL A 108 -10.79 -1.80 9.74
N PRO A 109 -10.48 -3.04 9.32
CA PRO A 109 -11.37 -4.18 9.57
C PRO A 109 -11.68 -4.33 11.06
N ALA A 110 -12.93 -4.61 11.41
CA ALA A 110 -13.36 -4.71 12.82
C ALA A 110 -12.56 -5.73 13.64
N VAL A 111 -12.04 -6.79 13.01
CA VAL A 111 -11.15 -7.78 13.65
C VAL A 111 -9.84 -7.14 14.14
N ILE A 112 -9.29 -6.19 13.39
CA ILE A 112 -8.07 -5.46 13.77
C ILE A 112 -8.38 -4.52 14.93
N THR A 113 -9.50 -3.81 14.90
CA THR A 113 -9.90 -2.94 16.02
C THR A 113 -10.08 -3.73 17.32
N ARG A 114 -10.70 -4.91 17.26
CA ARG A 114 -10.80 -5.80 18.43
C ARG A 114 -9.43 -6.29 18.88
N MET A 115 -8.58 -6.72 17.96
CA MET A 115 -7.21 -7.15 18.26
C MET A 115 -6.40 -6.03 18.95
N LEU A 116 -6.54 -4.77 18.52
CA LEU A 116 -5.90 -3.63 19.16
C LEU A 116 -6.31 -3.47 20.63
N ALA A 117 -7.58 -3.73 20.95
CA ALA A 117 -8.10 -3.68 22.31
C ALA A 117 -7.68 -4.89 23.16
N ASP A 118 -7.38 -6.03 22.54
CA ASP A 118 -6.98 -7.27 23.23
C ASP A 118 -5.47 -7.35 23.51
N PHE A 119 -4.64 -6.47 22.93
CA PHE A 119 -3.20 -6.42 23.23
C PHE A 119 -2.96 -6.04 24.70
N PRO A 120 -1.92 -6.60 25.35
CA PRO A 120 -1.57 -6.19 26.71
C PRO A 120 -1.27 -4.69 26.81
N ASP A 121 -1.60 -4.06 27.93
CA ASP A 121 -1.42 -2.61 28.16
C ASP A 121 0.02 -2.11 28.03
N SER A 122 1.00 -3.03 28.04
CA SER A 122 2.41 -2.73 27.84
C SER A 122 2.80 -2.57 26.37
N TYR A 123 1.96 -2.98 25.42
CA TYR A 123 2.22 -2.93 23.99
C TYR A 123 1.73 -1.60 23.39
N LEU A 124 2.54 -0.94 22.56
CA LEU A 124 2.08 0.20 21.76
C LEU A 124 1.70 -0.29 20.37
N CYS A 125 0.43 -0.13 19.99
CA CYS A 125 -0.05 -0.61 18.71
C CYS A 125 -0.83 0.47 17.96
N TYR A 126 -0.54 0.65 16.67
CA TYR A 126 -1.30 1.54 15.81
C TYR A 126 -1.26 1.11 14.34
N VAL A 127 -2.27 1.50 13.59
CA VAL A 127 -2.45 1.16 12.17
C VAL A 127 -2.19 2.39 11.33
N LEU A 128 -1.33 2.24 10.33
CA LEU A 128 -1.03 3.27 9.34
C LEU A 128 -1.51 2.83 7.95
N ASN A 129 -2.00 3.78 7.17
CA ASN A 129 -2.14 3.60 5.72
C ASN A 129 -0.82 3.91 4.98
N LEU A 130 -0.85 3.81 3.65
CA LEU A 130 0.31 4.09 2.80
C LEU A 130 0.79 5.56 2.87
N HIS A 131 -0.09 6.49 3.24
CA HIS A 131 0.22 7.91 3.48
C HIS A 131 0.75 8.17 4.90
N TRP A 132 0.80 7.16 5.76
CA TRP A 132 1.13 7.26 7.18
C TRP A 132 0.08 8.01 8.01
N ASP A 133 -1.17 8.06 7.54
CA ASP A 133 -2.30 8.47 8.36
C ASP A 133 -2.60 7.37 9.38
N VAL A 134 -2.83 7.77 10.63
CA VAL A 134 -3.13 6.84 11.72
C VAL A 134 -4.62 6.54 11.70
N LEU A 135 -4.97 5.31 11.34
CA LEU A 135 -6.36 4.88 11.17
C LEU A 135 -6.97 4.33 12.46
N ALA A 136 -6.18 3.63 13.26
CA ALA A 136 -6.58 3.05 14.55
C ALA A 136 -5.35 2.91 15.46
N TYR A 137 -5.59 2.84 16.77
CA TYR A 137 -4.55 2.74 17.80
C TYR A 137 -5.15 2.18 19.10
N ASN A 138 -4.30 1.63 19.97
CA ASN A 138 -4.70 1.24 21.32
C ASN A 138 -4.44 2.35 22.36
N ASP A 139 -4.93 2.18 23.58
CA ASP A 139 -4.87 3.20 24.63
C ASP A 139 -3.43 3.54 25.05
N LYS A 140 -2.53 2.55 25.09
CA LYS A 140 -1.10 2.79 25.36
C LYS A 140 -0.49 3.65 24.25
N ALA A 141 -0.77 3.40 22.97
CA ALA A 141 -0.31 4.24 21.87
C ALA A 141 -0.92 5.65 21.93
N ASP A 142 -2.18 5.80 22.31
CA ASP A 142 -2.80 7.12 22.44
C ASP A 142 -2.19 7.93 23.59
N ARG A 143 -1.91 7.31 24.74
CA ARG A 143 -1.19 7.96 25.85
C ARG A 143 0.18 8.48 25.40
N TYR A 144 0.87 7.70 24.57
CA TYR A 144 2.22 8.02 24.12
C TYR A 144 2.26 9.03 22.99
N PHE A 145 1.33 8.97 22.05
CA PHE A 145 1.40 9.76 20.82
C PHE A 145 0.29 10.80 20.71
N HIS A 146 -0.72 10.76 21.58
CA HIS A 146 -1.87 11.66 21.61
C HIS A 146 -2.56 11.75 20.26
N PHE A 147 -2.83 10.58 19.67
CA PHE A 147 -3.49 10.53 18.38
C PHE A 147 -4.90 11.12 18.46
N SER A 148 -5.61 10.93 19.58
CA SER A 148 -6.94 11.46 19.85
C SER A 148 -7.00 12.99 19.84
N ASP A 149 -5.93 13.69 20.25
CA ASP A 149 -5.84 15.15 20.22
C ASP A 149 -5.85 15.73 18.79
N ALA A 150 -5.36 14.95 17.82
CA ALA A 150 -5.34 15.36 16.42
C ALA A 150 -6.67 15.03 15.74
N ALA A 151 -7.25 16.01 15.05
CA ALA A 151 -8.37 15.78 14.14
C ALA A 151 -7.99 14.71 13.10
N PRO A 152 -8.91 13.81 12.68
CA PRO A 152 -8.57 12.70 11.79
C PRO A 152 -7.79 13.08 10.52
N LYS A 153 -8.12 14.23 9.90
CA LYS A 153 -7.42 14.74 8.70
C LYS A 153 -6.00 15.24 8.95
N MET A 154 -5.65 15.53 10.19
CA MET A 154 -4.32 15.99 10.61
C MET A 154 -3.55 14.91 11.36
N ARG A 155 -4.16 13.74 11.58
CA ARG A 155 -3.60 12.60 12.29
C ARG A 155 -2.69 11.78 11.36
N ASN A 156 -1.67 12.45 10.84
CA ASN A 156 -0.61 11.84 10.05
C ASN A 156 0.64 11.72 10.90
N PHE A 157 1.21 10.52 10.99
CA PHE A 157 2.32 10.24 11.89
C PHE A 157 3.56 11.07 11.54
N LEU A 158 3.86 11.24 10.25
CA LEU A 158 4.99 12.05 9.81
C LEU A 158 4.75 13.53 10.09
N TYR A 159 3.52 14.00 9.89
CA TYR A 159 3.14 15.36 10.25
C TYR A 159 3.37 15.64 11.74
N LEU A 160 2.86 14.78 12.61
CA LEU A 160 3.00 14.92 14.05
C LEU A 160 4.48 14.86 14.49
N LEU A 161 5.25 13.92 13.94
CA LEU A 161 6.68 13.75 14.24
C LEU A 161 7.51 15.03 14.03
N PHE A 162 7.19 15.82 13.01
CA PHE A 162 7.95 17.00 12.62
C PHE A 162 7.35 18.33 13.08
N THR A 163 6.11 18.35 13.57
CA THR A 163 5.39 19.59 13.93
C THR A 163 4.92 19.66 15.37
N ASP A 164 4.80 18.52 16.07
CA ASP A 164 4.40 18.47 17.47
C ASP A 164 5.65 18.34 18.37
N PRO A 165 5.94 19.34 19.23
CA PRO A 165 7.09 19.30 20.14
C PRO A 165 7.11 18.09 21.07
N ARG A 166 5.95 17.49 21.36
CA ARG A 166 5.87 16.28 22.21
C ARG A 166 6.59 15.11 21.57
N TYR A 167 6.61 15.02 20.24
CA TYR A 167 7.34 13.96 19.53
C TYR A 167 8.84 14.18 19.62
N GLN A 168 9.34 15.42 19.57
CA GLN A 168 10.76 15.69 19.78
C GLN A 168 11.23 15.31 21.18
N ALA A 169 10.38 15.51 22.20
CA ALA A 169 10.68 15.14 23.58
C ALA A 169 10.62 13.62 23.85
N ARG A 170 9.88 12.86 23.04
CA ARG A 170 9.64 11.41 23.27
C ARG A 170 10.69 10.51 22.65
N PHE A 171 11.32 10.92 21.55
CA PHE A 171 12.31 10.09 20.88
C PHE A 171 13.69 10.49 21.41
N THR A 172 14.38 9.56 22.10
CA THR A 172 15.68 9.81 22.76
C THR A 172 16.70 10.42 21.79
N ASP A 173 16.80 9.86 20.58
CA ASP A 173 17.63 10.36 19.49
C ASP A 173 16.76 10.84 18.32
N TRP A 174 15.88 11.83 18.58
CA TRP A 174 14.89 12.30 17.60
C TRP A 174 15.49 12.59 16.22
N ASP A 175 16.66 13.22 16.13
CA ASP A 175 17.30 13.50 14.83
C ASP A 175 17.59 12.23 14.02
N ILE A 176 18.08 11.17 14.68
CA ILE A 176 18.40 9.88 14.05
C ILE A 176 17.10 9.14 13.69
N ASP A 177 16.14 9.09 14.61
CA ASP A 177 14.87 8.41 14.37
C ASP A 177 14.03 9.10 13.30
N ALA A 178 14.02 10.44 13.28
CA ALA A 178 13.34 11.22 12.25
C ALA A 178 13.93 10.95 10.87
N GLN A 179 15.26 10.86 10.74
CA GLN A 179 15.92 10.47 9.49
C GLN A 179 15.53 9.06 9.03
N ARG A 180 15.55 8.07 9.94
CA ARG A 180 15.19 6.67 9.63
C ARG A 180 13.72 6.51 9.26
N LEU A 181 12.83 7.21 9.98
CA LEU A 181 11.40 7.24 9.69
C LEU A 181 11.14 7.93 8.34
N LEU A 182 11.83 9.04 8.06
CA LEU A 182 11.72 9.72 6.76
C LEU A 182 12.22 8.84 5.61
N ALA A 183 13.32 8.12 5.78
CA ALA A 183 13.81 7.16 4.78
C ALA A 183 12.78 6.05 4.54
N SER A 184 12.13 5.55 5.60
CA SER A 184 11.06 4.57 5.48
C SER A 184 9.85 5.14 4.74
N PHE A 185 9.44 6.37 5.08
CA PHE A 185 8.35 7.07 4.41
C PHE A 185 8.64 7.30 2.92
N ARG A 186 9.88 7.67 2.55
CA ARG A 186 10.27 7.85 1.13
C ARG A 186 10.04 6.59 0.29
N ARG A 187 10.25 5.40 0.86
CA ARG A 187 9.98 4.12 0.17
C ARG A 187 8.49 3.95 -0.14
N ASP A 188 7.62 4.32 0.81
CA ASP A 188 6.18 4.28 0.61
C ASP A 188 5.72 5.39 -0.35
N TYR A 189 6.25 6.60 -0.20
CA TYR A 189 6.00 7.75 -1.07
C TYR A 189 6.31 7.46 -2.54
N ALA A 190 7.34 6.67 -2.84
CA ALA A 190 7.65 6.27 -4.21
C ALA A 190 6.48 5.54 -4.89
N ARG A 191 5.62 4.87 -4.12
CA ARG A 191 4.42 4.16 -4.59
C ARG A 191 3.21 5.09 -4.71
N THR A 192 3.20 6.25 -4.05
CA THR A 192 2.07 7.19 -4.02
C THR A 192 2.39 8.57 -4.60
N LYS A 193 3.52 8.71 -5.30
CA LYS A 193 4.06 10.00 -5.77
C LYS A 193 3.06 10.86 -6.57
N GLN A 194 2.10 10.24 -7.24
CA GLN A 194 1.08 10.94 -8.03
C GLN A 194 -0.15 11.39 -7.23
N ASP A 195 -0.28 10.97 -5.97
CA ASP A 195 -1.41 11.32 -5.12
C ASP A 195 -1.35 12.81 -4.70
N PRO A 196 -2.39 13.62 -4.98
CA PRO A 196 -2.42 15.02 -4.58
C PRO A 196 -2.35 15.25 -3.05
N ALA A 197 -2.92 14.34 -2.25
CA ALA A 197 -2.94 14.45 -0.79
C ALA A 197 -1.53 14.29 -0.22
N ILE A 198 -0.75 13.32 -0.70
CA ILE A 198 0.62 13.14 -0.24
C ILE A 198 1.51 14.30 -0.68
N GLN A 199 1.30 14.85 -1.89
CA GLN A 199 2.04 16.03 -2.33
C GLN A 199 1.73 17.26 -1.47
N LEU A 200 0.47 17.44 -1.07
CA LEU A 200 0.07 18.52 -0.16
C LEU A 200 0.72 18.35 1.23
N LEU A 201 0.76 17.12 1.76
CA LEU A 201 1.44 16.82 3.03
C LEU A 201 2.90 17.25 3.00
N ILE A 202 3.64 16.87 1.95
CA ILE A 202 5.07 17.20 1.82
C ILE A 202 5.29 18.70 1.73
N ARG A 203 4.49 19.42 0.93
CA ARG A 203 4.56 20.88 0.86
C ARG A 203 4.33 21.52 2.23
N THR A 204 3.28 21.07 2.93
CA THR A 204 2.93 21.57 4.27
C THR A 204 4.05 21.31 5.27
N LEU A 205 4.69 20.14 5.23
CA LEU A 205 5.80 19.79 6.11
C LEU A 205 7.07 20.61 5.83
N CYS A 206 7.40 20.84 4.56
CA CYS A 206 8.49 21.74 4.16
C CYS A 206 8.28 23.17 4.68
N GLU A 207 7.04 23.67 4.64
CA GLU A 207 6.70 25.01 5.14
C GLU A 207 6.74 25.10 6.67
N ARG A 208 6.29 24.05 7.37
CA ARG A 208 6.13 24.06 8.83
C ARG A 208 7.35 23.61 9.62
N SER A 209 8.23 22.82 9.03
CA SER A 209 9.40 22.25 9.72
C SER A 209 10.67 22.45 8.90
N PRO A 210 11.53 23.42 9.29
CA PRO A 210 12.82 23.64 8.64
C PRO A 210 13.73 22.40 8.70
N VAL A 211 13.57 21.56 9.73
CA VAL A 211 14.28 20.29 9.84
C VAL A 211 13.80 19.31 8.79
N PHE A 212 12.48 19.16 8.62
CA PHE A 212 11.92 18.33 7.56
C PHE A 212 12.38 18.77 6.19
N ASP A 213 12.31 20.06 5.87
CA ASP A 213 12.73 20.59 4.57
C ASP A 213 14.18 20.23 4.26
N ARG A 214 15.08 20.42 5.24
CA ARG A 214 16.48 20.03 5.10
C ARG A 214 16.64 18.53 4.81
N LEU A 215 16.03 17.67 5.63
CA LEU A 215 16.14 16.21 5.48
C LEU A 215 15.45 15.70 4.20
N TRP A 216 14.39 16.36 3.75
CA TRP A 216 13.71 16.06 2.49
C TRP A 216 14.54 16.41 1.26
N ASN A 217 15.47 17.36 1.37
CA ASN A 217 16.35 17.73 0.26
C ASN A 217 17.64 16.90 0.19
N ILE A 218 18.10 16.30 1.29
CA ILE A 218 19.39 15.59 1.36
C ILE A 218 19.40 14.22 0.64
N HIS A 219 18.25 13.61 0.32
CA HIS A 219 18.13 12.36 -0.44
C HIS A 219 19.03 11.18 0.03
N GLU A 220 19.55 11.23 1.25
CA GLU A 220 20.35 10.14 1.81
C GLU A 220 19.46 8.92 2.10
N ILE A 221 19.97 7.74 1.72
CA ILE A 221 19.31 6.45 1.95
C ILE A 221 19.87 5.90 3.26
N TYR A 222 19.12 6.07 4.35
CA TYR A 222 19.48 5.50 5.65
C TYR A 222 19.07 4.03 5.73
N GLN A 223 19.81 3.26 6.53
CA GLN A 223 19.43 1.87 6.83
C GLN A 223 18.06 1.85 7.54
N PRO A 224 17.23 0.81 7.30
CA PRO A 224 16.02 0.58 8.08
C PRO A 224 16.33 0.57 9.58
N CYS A 225 15.37 0.96 10.43
CA CYS A 225 15.60 0.84 11.86
C CYS A 225 15.90 -0.63 12.21
N ASN A 226 16.75 -0.83 13.21
CA ASN A 226 17.18 -2.13 13.72
C ASN A 226 16.07 -2.92 14.45
N GLY A 227 14.79 -2.56 14.26
CA GLY A 227 13.67 -3.15 14.99
C GLY A 227 13.59 -2.74 16.45
N MET A 228 14.48 -1.87 16.95
CA MET A 228 14.44 -1.34 18.31
C MET A 228 14.05 0.13 18.30
N ARG A 229 13.37 0.57 19.37
CA ARG A 229 13.05 1.97 19.60
C ARG A 229 13.02 2.29 21.08
N GLU A 230 13.77 3.32 21.47
CA GLU A 230 13.67 3.91 22.80
C GLU A 230 12.66 5.06 22.77
N ILE A 231 11.76 5.07 23.76
CA ILE A 231 10.77 6.12 23.92
C ILE A 231 10.83 6.65 25.35
N GLU A 232 10.96 7.96 25.49
CA GLU A 232 10.85 8.67 26.75
C GLU A 232 9.39 9.04 27.02
N PHE A 233 8.87 8.61 28.16
CA PHE A 233 7.51 8.89 28.61
C PHE A 233 7.50 9.12 30.12
N ASP A 234 6.94 10.25 30.55
CA ASP A 234 6.83 10.64 31.97
C ASP A 234 8.16 10.53 32.74
N GLY A 235 9.26 10.94 32.08
CA GLY A 235 10.62 10.90 32.63
C GLY A 235 11.26 9.51 32.72
N LYS A 236 10.60 8.47 32.18
CA LYS A 236 11.15 7.11 32.08
C LYS A 236 11.46 6.78 30.63
N ARG A 237 12.57 6.08 30.43
CA ARG A 237 12.93 5.52 29.12
C ARG A 237 12.46 4.08 29.06
N GLU A 238 11.67 3.77 28.05
CA GLU A 238 11.18 2.43 27.77
C GLU A 238 11.73 1.99 26.40
N THR A 239 12.32 0.79 26.34
CA THR A 239 12.85 0.21 25.10
C THR A 239 11.87 -0.79 24.53
N TYR A 240 11.62 -0.69 23.24
CA TYR A 240 10.67 -1.53 22.52
C TYR A 240 11.35 -2.22 21.33
N GLU A 241 11.11 -3.51 21.19
CA GLU A 241 11.20 -4.18 19.89
C GLU A 241 9.93 -3.88 19.09
N TYR A 242 10.07 -3.60 17.81
CA TYR A 242 8.93 -3.25 16.97
C TYR A 242 8.93 -3.98 15.63
N ALA A 243 7.73 -4.34 15.20
CA ALA A 243 7.46 -4.99 13.92
C ALA A 243 6.36 -4.26 13.15
N SER A 244 6.44 -4.34 11.82
CA SER A 244 5.42 -3.81 10.91
C SER A 244 4.79 -4.97 10.14
N LEU A 245 3.49 -5.21 10.38
CA LEU A 245 2.71 -6.27 9.78
C LEU A 245 1.75 -5.67 8.74
N THR A 246 1.81 -6.10 7.48
CA THR A 246 0.92 -5.60 6.42
C THR A 246 -0.33 -6.49 6.33
N PHE A 247 -1.51 -5.89 6.20
CA PHE A 247 -2.75 -6.65 6.03
C PHE A 247 -2.84 -7.20 4.60
N ASP A 248 -3.10 -8.50 4.44
CA ASP A 248 -3.15 -9.13 3.10
C ASP A 248 -4.40 -8.73 2.30
N ILE A 249 -5.51 -8.45 3.01
CA ILE A 249 -6.79 -8.02 2.41
C ILE A 249 -6.65 -6.64 1.75
N ASP A 250 -5.82 -5.79 2.34
CA ASP A 250 -5.76 -4.37 2.05
C ASP A 250 -4.29 -3.93 2.15
N LYS A 251 -3.52 -4.28 1.10
CA LYS A 251 -2.04 -4.30 1.03
C LYS A 251 -1.36 -2.93 1.18
N SER A 252 -2.14 -1.92 1.57
CA SER A 252 -1.74 -0.56 1.85
C SER A 252 -1.66 -0.27 3.36
N ASN A 253 -2.46 -0.98 4.16
CA ASN A 253 -2.57 -0.80 5.60
C ASN A 253 -1.61 -1.72 6.37
N ARG A 254 -0.96 -1.16 7.39
CA ARG A 254 0.00 -1.88 8.24
C ARG A 254 -0.25 -1.62 9.71
N LEU A 255 -0.15 -2.69 10.51
CA LEU A 255 -0.14 -2.65 11.96
C LEU A 255 1.31 -2.57 12.44
N LEU A 256 1.60 -1.55 13.22
CA LEU A 256 2.85 -1.39 13.93
C LEU A 256 2.63 -1.87 15.37
N VAL A 257 3.46 -2.80 15.80
CA VAL A 257 3.44 -3.39 17.14
C VAL A 257 4.78 -3.11 17.79
N TYR A 258 4.75 -2.49 18.96
CA TYR A 258 5.91 -2.29 19.82
C TYR A 258 5.73 -3.14 21.07
N THR A 259 6.62 -4.10 21.26
CA THR A 259 6.69 -4.99 22.41
C THR A 259 7.80 -4.49 23.33
N PRO A 260 7.55 -4.26 24.62
CA PRO A 260 8.61 -3.84 25.54
C PRO A 260 9.68 -4.94 25.60
N VAL A 261 10.95 -4.53 25.56
CA VAL A 261 12.05 -5.43 25.87
C VAL A 261 11.98 -5.66 27.38
N SER A 262 11.68 -6.88 27.80
CA SER A 262 11.82 -7.26 29.19
C SER A 262 13.28 -7.13 29.57
N ASP A 263 13.57 -6.44 30.67
CA ASP A 263 14.83 -6.62 31.38
C ASP A 263 14.86 -8.10 31.80
N GLU A 264 15.55 -8.95 31.04
CA GLU A 264 15.84 -10.31 31.49
C GLU A 264 16.71 -10.18 32.76
N GLU A 265 16.19 -10.72 33.88
CA GLU A 265 16.87 -10.80 35.19
C GLU A 265 18.27 -11.43 35.11
#